data_AF-A0A7X3XCU5-F1
#
_entry.id   AF-A0A7X3XCU5-F1
#
_cell.length_a   1.000
_cell.length_b   1.000
_cell.length_c   1.000
_cell.angle_alpha   90.00
_cell.angle_beta   90.00
_cell.angle_gamma   90.00
#
_symmetry.space_group_name_H-M   'P 1'
#
loop_
_entity.id
_entity.type
_entity.pdbx_description
1 polymer ?
#
loop_
_entity_poly.entity_id
_entity_poly.type
_entity_poly.pdbx_seq_one_letter_code
_entity_poly.pdbx_strand_id
1 'polypeptide(L)'
;MQVGFLVLSLVVVATFGSFEVMQLSSSDASDETNLPVFQQSHSQEEALVWKSSTDCQRVVKDGGRMAIPVPDTLRVGTWNIRWFPHGSPPDRPEQAATPTDLEWLACTLVWMQTDILVVQESLTTAKARAAWDRILTALERHTGHTWQWSVQECGQPDGHHVGILWNVSRVTLSAFQSLWSLNSKATSAHNPCEGGLRPGHYARAQSKRQPGADFHVIGLHLKSGPTVFAVEARQKALNRIDTAVAPFLEEDEDVIILGDLNVMGAGDRHSQRSELKYLRRKVAKEMPGFDDLIPEPGCSHYFRGRGDWLDHVLVAKDMDEMRTRSARVTGYCAVAGCRRIKGEYPSAYQRLSDHCPVIVEIDNLDKD
;
A
#
# COMPACT_ATOMS: atom_id res chain seq x y z
N MET A 1 67.51 -26.20 6.45
CA MET A 1 67.05 -25.57 5.18
C MET A 1 66.41 -26.69 4.36
N GLN A 2 65.16 -26.66 3.89
CA GLN A 2 64.08 -25.68 3.96
C GLN A 2 62.78 -26.45 3.61
N VAL A 3 61.71 -26.12 4.35
CA VAL A 3 60.27 -26.18 4.06
C VAL A 3 59.62 -27.51 3.61
N GLY A 4 58.71 -28.00 4.47
CA GLY A 4 57.57 -28.82 4.05
C GLY A 4 56.28 -28.00 3.91
N PHE A 5 55.24 -28.60 3.34
CA PHE A 5 53.86 -28.34 3.75
C PHE A 5 53.00 -29.59 3.57
N LEU A 6 52.21 -29.81 4.61
CA LEU A 6 51.27 -30.89 4.89
C LEU A 6 49.94 -30.62 4.17
N VAL A 7 49.28 -31.65 3.63
CA VAL A 7 47.82 -31.73 3.62
C VAL A 7 47.41 -33.16 3.96
N LEU A 8 46.91 -33.33 5.19
CA LEU A 8 46.18 -34.51 5.65
C LEU A 8 44.76 -34.44 5.09
N SER A 9 44.29 -35.48 4.41
CA SER A 9 42.86 -35.68 4.13
C SER A 9 42.27 -36.57 5.22
N LEU A 10 41.28 -36.05 5.94
CA LEU A 10 40.53 -36.80 6.96
C LEU A 10 39.31 -37.47 6.34
N VAL A 11 39.13 -38.74 6.69
CA VAL A 11 38.00 -39.61 6.36
C VAL A 11 36.81 -39.29 7.28
N VAL A 12 35.59 -39.21 6.73
CA VAL A 12 34.38 -39.59 7.47
C VAL A 12 33.50 -40.49 6.59
N VAL A 13 33.19 -41.63 7.19
CA VAL A 13 32.40 -42.77 6.71
C VAL A 13 30.93 -42.37 6.58
N ALA A 14 30.30 -42.73 5.45
CA ALA A 14 28.84 -42.70 5.31
C ALA A 14 28.31 -44.14 5.20
N THR A 15 27.58 -44.56 6.21
CA THR A 15 26.91 -45.85 6.33
C THR A 15 25.60 -45.90 5.52
N PHE A 16 25.35 -47.06 4.91
CA PHE A 16 24.12 -47.43 4.20
C PHE A 16 22.90 -47.52 5.14
N GLY A 17 21.74 -47.06 4.66
CA GLY A 17 20.43 -47.26 5.30
C GLY A 17 19.27 -46.94 4.34
N SER A 18 18.67 -48.00 3.80
CA SER A 18 17.30 -48.18 3.29
C SER A 18 16.48 -46.96 2.80
N PHE A 19 16.20 -46.92 1.49
CA PHE A 19 15.12 -46.12 0.91
C PHE A 19 13.78 -46.87 1.01
N GLU A 20 12.87 -46.39 1.84
CA GLU A 20 11.45 -46.74 1.75
C GLU A 20 10.78 -45.89 0.66
N VAL A 21 10.22 -46.58 -0.33
CA VAL A 21 9.35 -45.98 -1.34
C VAL A 21 7.97 -45.80 -0.72
N MET A 22 7.65 -44.60 -0.27
CA MET A 22 6.28 -44.24 0.11
C MET A 22 5.58 -43.65 -1.13
N GLN A 23 4.64 -44.42 -1.69
CA GLN A 23 3.67 -43.95 -2.68
C GLN A 23 2.83 -42.83 -2.07
N LEU A 24 2.97 -41.61 -2.57
CA LEU A 24 1.99 -40.55 -2.34
C LEU A 24 0.88 -40.71 -3.39
N SER A 25 -0.23 -41.28 -2.95
CA SER A 25 -1.47 -41.35 -3.72
C SER A 25 -2.06 -39.96 -3.92
N SER A 26 -2.40 -39.67 -5.17
CA SER A 26 -3.22 -38.54 -5.58
C SER A 26 -4.68 -38.78 -5.21
N SER A 27 -5.19 -38.07 -4.21
CA SER A 27 -6.61 -37.73 -4.04
C SER A 27 -6.74 -36.74 -2.88
N ASP A 28 -7.04 -35.48 -3.16
CA ASP A 28 -8.33 -34.91 -2.74
C ASP A 28 -8.51 -33.50 -3.26
N ALA A 29 -9.56 -33.39 -4.07
CA ALA A 29 -10.19 -32.14 -4.43
C ALA A 29 -11.11 -31.72 -3.27
N SER A 30 -11.23 -30.40 -3.09
CA SER A 30 -12.29 -29.70 -2.37
C SER A 30 -12.56 -30.09 -0.92
N ASP A 31 -12.06 -29.27 0.01
CA ASP A 31 -12.86 -28.91 1.19
C ASP A 31 -12.86 -27.38 1.37
N GLU A 32 -13.72 -26.72 0.60
CA GLU A 32 -14.06 -25.29 0.76
C GLU A 32 -15.05 -25.05 1.93
N THR A 33 -15.40 -26.08 2.73
CA THR A 33 -16.55 -25.96 3.65
C THR A 33 -16.23 -25.69 5.12
N ASN A 34 -14.96 -25.65 5.54
CA ASN A 34 -14.59 -25.43 6.95
C ASN A 34 -13.61 -24.27 7.16
N LEU A 35 -13.97 -23.07 6.68
CA LEU A 35 -13.42 -21.85 7.26
C LEU A 35 -14.19 -21.54 8.55
N PRO A 36 -13.55 -21.07 9.63
CA PRO A 36 -14.24 -20.66 10.85
C PRO A 36 -15.39 -19.70 10.49
N VAL A 37 -16.57 -19.85 11.09
CA VAL A 37 -17.78 -19.06 10.80
C VAL A 37 -17.50 -17.54 10.78
N PHE A 38 -16.58 -17.09 11.64
CA PHE A 38 -16.10 -15.71 11.71
C PHE A 38 -15.31 -15.27 10.45
N GLN A 39 -14.47 -16.13 9.89
CA GLN A 39 -13.68 -15.83 8.70
C GLN A 39 -14.54 -15.85 7.41
N GLN A 40 -15.60 -16.67 7.40
CA GLN A 40 -16.59 -16.68 6.31
C GLN A 40 -17.47 -15.42 6.31
N SER A 41 -17.93 -14.93 7.47
CA SER A 41 -18.77 -13.72 7.55
C SER A 41 -18.05 -12.47 7.05
N HIS A 42 -16.77 -12.29 7.41
CA HIS A 42 -15.97 -11.16 6.93
C HIS A 42 -15.75 -11.19 5.40
N SER A 43 -15.62 -12.38 4.81
CA SER A 43 -15.48 -12.51 3.34
C SER A 43 -16.77 -12.13 2.59
N GLN A 44 -17.94 -12.39 3.19
CA GLN A 44 -19.24 -12.04 2.59
C GLN A 44 -19.53 -10.54 2.71
N GLU A 45 -19.26 -9.93 3.86
CA GLU A 45 -19.39 -8.48 4.02
C GLU A 45 -18.49 -7.71 3.06
N GLU A 46 -17.24 -8.13 2.93
CA GLU A 46 -16.29 -7.53 1.99
C GLU A 46 -16.81 -7.65 0.54
N ALA A 47 -17.32 -8.81 0.14
CA ALA A 47 -17.92 -8.98 -1.18
C ALA A 47 -19.11 -8.03 -1.41
N LEU A 48 -19.94 -7.76 -0.40
CA LEU A 48 -21.05 -6.81 -0.49
C LEU A 48 -20.57 -5.35 -0.56
N VAL A 49 -19.64 -4.95 0.31
CA VAL A 49 -19.08 -3.59 0.37
C VAL A 49 -18.48 -3.17 -0.96
N TRP A 50 -17.80 -4.10 -1.64
CA TRP A 50 -17.15 -3.83 -2.92
C TRP A 50 -18.01 -4.17 -4.15
N LYS A 51 -19.24 -4.62 -3.96
CA LYS A 51 -20.21 -4.86 -5.05
C LYS A 51 -20.90 -3.58 -5.49
N SER A 52 -21.43 -2.80 -4.56
CA SER A 52 -22.15 -1.57 -4.88
C SER A 52 -22.18 -0.57 -3.71
N SER A 53 -22.40 0.71 -4.03
CA SER A 53 -22.58 1.78 -3.04
C SER A 53 -23.70 1.45 -2.03
N THR A 54 -24.85 0.98 -2.52
CA THR A 54 -26.00 0.62 -1.67
C THR A 54 -25.71 -0.56 -0.76
N ASP A 55 -25.02 -1.59 -1.27
CA ASP A 55 -24.64 -2.75 -0.46
C ASP A 55 -23.64 -2.35 0.63
N CYS A 56 -22.65 -1.51 0.31
CA CYS A 56 -21.74 -0.93 1.29
C CYS A 56 -22.50 -0.20 2.40
N GLN A 57 -23.40 0.71 2.02
CA GLN A 57 -24.16 1.51 2.99
C GLN A 57 -24.98 0.63 3.92
N ARG A 58 -25.59 -0.45 3.40
CA ARG A 58 -26.31 -1.42 4.23
C ARG A 58 -25.37 -2.09 5.23
N VAL A 59 -24.24 -2.65 4.77
CA VAL A 59 -23.26 -3.31 5.66
C VAL A 59 -22.79 -2.35 6.76
N VAL A 60 -22.40 -1.13 6.40
CA VAL A 60 -21.94 -0.12 7.38
C VAL A 60 -23.03 0.27 8.36
N LYS A 61 -24.27 0.46 7.90
CA LYS A 61 -25.44 0.80 8.73
C LYS A 61 -25.79 -0.32 9.71
N ASP A 62 -25.64 -1.57 9.29
CA ASP A 62 -25.88 -2.75 10.13
C ASP A 62 -24.72 -3.02 11.10
N GLY A 63 -23.69 -2.16 11.11
CA GLY A 63 -22.55 -2.23 12.02
C GLY A 63 -21.36 -3.03 11.48
N GLY A 64 -21.46 -3.57 10.26
CA GLY A 64 -20.38 -4.34 9.64
C GLY A 64 -19.13 -3.49 9.38
N ARG A 65 -17.95 -4.06 9.62
CA ARG A 65 -16.64 -3.42 9.51
C ARG A 65 -15.61 -4.44 9.02
N MET A 66 -14.54 -3.97 8.39
CA MET A 66 -13.48 -4.83 7.86
C MET A 66 -12.86 -5.71 8.94
N ALA A 67 -12.69 -5.15 10.14
CA ALA A 67 -12.25 -5.85 11.33
C ALA A 67 -12.86 -5.17 12.56
N ILE A 68 -12.83 -5.86 13.70
CA ILE A 68 -13.28 -5.29 14.97
C ILE A 68 -12.36 -4.10 15.31
N PRO A 69 -12.89 -2.90 15.59
CA PRO A 69 -12.06 -1.79 16.03
C PRO A 69 -11.47 -2.10 17.41
N VAL A 70 -10.14 -2.16 17.49
CA VAL A 70 -9.41 -2.39 18.73
C VAL A 70 -8.64 -1.10 19.09
N PRO A 71 -8.89 -0.48 20.27
CA PRO A 71 -8.26 0.79 20.64
C PRO A 71 -6.72 0.76 20.69
N ASP A 72 -6.17 -0.43 20.90
CA ASP A 72 -4.75 -0.74 20.99
C ASP A 72 -4.08 -0.97 19.62
N THR A 73 -4.77 -0.67 18.52
CA THR A 73 -4.25 -0.87 17.16
C THR A 73 -4.47 0.38 16.33
N LEU A 74 -3.46 0.84 15.60
CA LEU A 74 -3.66 1.80 14.51
C LEU A 74 -3.65 1.06 13.17
N ARG A 75 -4.57 1.45 12.29
CA ARG A 75 -4.68 0.90 10.94
C ARG A 75 -4.16 1.91 9.94
N VAL A 76 -3.05 1.57 9.29
CA VAL A 76 -2.36 2.42 8.31
C VAL A 76 -2.51 1.78 6.94
N GLY A 77 -2.74 2.56 5.89
CA GLY A 77 -2.90 2.00 4.56
C GLY A 77 -2.56 2.93 3.42
N THR A 78 -2.55 2.38 2.22
CA THR A 78 -2.37 3.11 0.97
C THR A 78 -3.44 2.74 -0.05
N TRP A 79 -3.88 3.72 -0.84
CA TRP A 79 -4.77 3.48 -1.97
C TRP A 79 -4.56 4.50 -3.10
N ASN A 80 -4.17 4.03 -4.28
CA ASN A 80 -4.23 4.84 -5.49
C ASN A 80 -5.69 4.97 -5.94
N ILE A 81 -6.23 6.19 -5.99
CA ILE A 81 -7.59 6.44 -6.46
C ILE A 81 -7.51 7.10 -7.83
N ARG A 82 -7.68 6.29 -8.88
CA ARG A 82 -7.45 6.67 -10.28
C ARG A 82 -7.99 8.05 -10.61
N TRP A 83 -7.10 8.99 -10.94
CA TRP A 83 -7.45 10.36 -11.36
C TRP A 83 -8.51 11.04 -10.49
N PHE A 84 -8.42 10.91 -9.17
CA PHE A 84 -9.45 11.41 -8.26
C PHE A 84 -9.69 12.94 -8.42
N PRO A 85 -10.95 13.41 -8.57
CA PRO A 85 -12.23 12.67 -8.48
C PRO A 85 -12.83 12.29 -9.84
N HIS A 86 -12.08 12.44 -10.93
CA HIS A 86 -12.59 12.28 -12.29
C HIS A 86 -12.63 10.83 -12.76
N GLY A 87 -11.81 9.93 -12.20
CA GLY A 87 -11.73 8.55 -12.66
C GLY A 87 -10.96 8.36 -13.99
N SER A 88 -10.67 9.46 -14.69
CA SER A 88 -9.89 9.52 -15.93
C SER A 88 -9.14 10.86 -16.06
N PRO A 89 -8.13 10.92 -16.94
CA PRO A 89 -7.51 12.17 -17.34
C PRO A 89 -8.54 13.23 -17.77
N PRO A 90 -8.41 14.51 -17.34
CA PRO A 90 -9.37 15.57 -17.64
C PRO A 90 -9.36 15.99 -19.13
N ASP A 91 -8.31 15.66 -19.87
CA ASP A 91 -8.13 15.94 -21.30
C ASP A 91 -8.74 14.86 -22.21
N ARG A 92 -9.22 13.74 -21.64
CA ARG A 92 -9.96 12.72 -22.39
C ARG A 92 -11.46 13.01 -22.40
N PRO A 93 -12.17 12.72 -23.50
CA PRO A 93 -13.63 12.85 -23.54
C PRO A 93 -14.28 12.10 -22.37
N GLU A 94 -15.28 12.69 -21.72
CA GLU A 94 -16.01 12.17 -20.54
C GLU A 94 -16.55 10.73 -20.71
N GLN A 95 -16.56 10.20 -21.94
CA GLN A 95 -16.99 8.85 -22.27
C GLN A 95 -15.98 7.75 -21.87
N ALA A 96 -14.77 8.08 -21.39
CA ALA A 96 -13.71 7.09 -21.15
C ALA A 96 -13.67 6.47 -19.73
N ALA A 97 -14.20 7.15 -18.70
CA ALA A 97 -14.30 6.56 -17.36
C ALA A 97 -15.38 7.22 -16.50
N THR A 98 -15.90 6.47 -15.53
CA THR A 98 -16.88 6.97 -14.57
C THR A 98 -16.17 7.77 -13.47
N PRO A 99 -16.66 8.98 -13.10
CA PRO A 99 -16.17 9.70 -11.94
C PRO A 99 -16.20 8.86 -10.66
N THR A 100 -15.30 9.17 -9.73
CA THR A 100 -15.27 8.48 -8.44
C THR A 100 -16.59 8.68 -7.71
N ASP A 101 -17.23 7.59 -7.28
CA ASP A 101 -18.43 7.63 -6.44
C ASP A 101 -18.02 8.02 -5.01
N LEU A 102 -18.20 9.29 -4.66
CA LEU A 102 -17.76 9.86 -3.37
C LEU A 102 -18.49 9.24 -2.17
N GLU A 103 -19.78 8.90 -2.31
CA GLU A 103 -20.55 8.29 -1.23
C GLU A 103 -20.10 6.85 -1.01
N TRP A 104 -19.81 6.13 -2.09
CA TRP A 104 -19.27 4.78 -1.99
C TRP A 104 -17.85 4.79 -1.43
N LEU A 105 -17.00 5.72 -1.88
CA LEU A 105 -15.67 5.91 -1.33
C LEU A 105 -15.71 6.19 0.18
N ALA A 106 -16.51 7.16 0.62
CA ALA A 106 -16.69 7.44 2.04
C ALA A 106 -17.20 6.21 2.82
N CYS A 107 -18.17 5.48 2.27
CA CYS A 107 -18.68 4.25 2.88
C CYS A 107 -17.58 3.19 3.05
N THR A 108 -16.76 2.96 2.02
CA THR A 108 -15.65 1.99 2.09
C THR A 108 -14.60 2.39 3.12
N LEU A 109 -14.28 3.69 3.24
CA LEU A 109 -13.38 4.22 4.26
C LEU A 109 -13.93 4.01 5.68
N VAL A 110 -15.23 4.23 5.90
CA VAL A 110 -15.90 3.93 7.19
C VAL A 110 -15.84 2.43 7.50
N TRP A 111 -16.06 1.57 6.50
CA TRP A 111 -15.98 0.12 6.67
C TRP A 111 -14.55 -0.36 6.98
N MET A 112 -13.54 0.18 6.28
CA MET A 112 -12.13 -0.17 6.49
C MET A 112 -11.58 0.32 7.84
N GLN A 113 -12.14 1.40 8.39
CA GLN A 113 -11.69 1.98 9.66
C GLN A 113 -10.18 2.24 9.68
N THR A 114 -9.65 2.86 8.62
CA THR A 114 -8.25 3.31 8.56
C THR A 114 -8.05 4.52 9.45
N ASP A 115 -6.99 4.56 10.24
CA ASP A 115 -6.62 5.74 11.02
C ASP A 115 -5.77 6.71 10.20
N ILE A 116 -4.91 6.17 9.32
CA ILE A 116 -4.10 6.92 8.37
C ILE A 116 -4.20 6.22 7.02
N LEU A 117 -4.49 6.97 5.96
CA LEU A 117 -4.53 6.47 4.59
C LEU A 117 -3.72 7.40 3.68
N VAL A 118 -2.65 6.88 3.09
CA VAL A 118 -1.95 7.53 1.99
C VAL A 118 -2.75 7.33 0.71
N VAL A 119 -3.08 8.42 0.03
CA VAL A 119 -3.85 8.40 -1.22
C VAL A 119 -2.99 8.93 -2.36
N GLN A 120 -2.95 8.19 -3.47
CA GLN A 120 -2.29 8.61 -4.70
C GLN A 120 -3.32 9.03 -5.76
N GLU A 121 -2.85 9.78 -6.76
CA GLU A 121 -3.65 10.27 -7.90
C GLU A 121 -4.75 11.28 -7.54
N SER A 122 -4.65 11.92 -6.38
CA SER A 122 -5.47 13.11 -6.11
C SER A 122 -5.02 14.25 -7.01
N LEU A 123 -5.96 14.88 -7.71
CA LEU A 123 -5.73 16.21 -8.27
C LEU A 123 -5.84 17.27 -7.16
N THR A 124 -5.44 18.51 -7.44
CA THR A 124 -5.59 19.67 -6.52
C THR A 124 -6.44 20.79 -7.15
N THR A 125 -7.19 20.46 -8.20
CA THR A 125 -8.23 21.31 -8.79
C THR A 125 -9.32 21.69 -7.77
N ALA A 126 -10.13 22.71 -8.07
CA ALA A 126 -11.25 23.10 -7.21
C ALA A 126 -12.27 21.96 -7.03
N LYS A 127 -12.50 21.14 -8.07
CA LYS A 127 -13.38 19.98 -8.01
C LYS A 127 -12.84 18.90 -7.07
N ALA A 128 -11.53 18.64 -7.09
CA ALA A 128 -10.89 17.69 -6.19
C ALA A 128 -10.97 18.13 -4.73
N ARG A 129 -10.73 19.43 -4.46
CA ARG A 129 -10.91 20.02 -3.12
C ARG A 129 -12.34 19.84 -2.60
N ALA A 130 -13.33 20.22 -3.40
CA ALA A 130 -14.74 20.04 -3.03
C ALA A 130 -15.13 18.56 -2.84
N ALA A 131 -14.51 17.63 -3.59
CA ALA A 131 -14.74 16.20 -3.41
C ALA A 131 -14.16 15.69 -2.08
N TRP A 132 -12.95 16.13 -1.69
CA TRP A 132 -12.38 15.83 -0.39
C TRP A 132 -13.21 16.43 0.76
N ASP A 133 -13.65 17.69 0.66
CA ASP A 133 -14.51 18.30 1.69
C ASP A 133 -15.80 17.48 1.92
N ARG A 134 -16.40 16.95 0.84
CA ARG A 134 -17.56 16.05 0.93
C ARG A 134 -17.22 14.72 1.59
N ILE A 135 -16.08 14.12 1.26
CA ILE A 135 -15.63 12.88 1.89
C ILE A 135 -15.39 13.11 3.38
N LEU A 136 -14.66 14.15 3.77
CA LEU A 136 -14.40 14.50 5.16
C LEU A 136 -15.72 14.67 5.93
N THR A 137 -16.65 15.47 5.40
CA THR A 137 -17.98 15.65 6.01
C THR A 137 -18.74 14.34 6.16
N ALA A 138 -18.67 13.45 5.15
CA ALA A 138 -19.31 12.14 5.22
C ALA A 138 -18.66 11.24 6.28
N LEU A 139 -17.32 11.21 6.37
CA LEU A 139 -16.59 10.48 7.38
C LEU A 139 -16.95 10.97 8.79
N GLU A 140 -16.94 12.29 9.02
CA GLU A 140 -17.30 12.86 10.33
C GLU A 140 -18.72 12.47 10.74
N ARG A 141 -19.68 12.58 9.83
CA ARG A 141 -21.07 12.18 10.06
C ARG A 141 -21.22 10.69 10.38
N HIS A 142 -20.47 9.82 9.71
CA HIS A 142 -20.61 8.36 9.84
C HIS A 142 -19.80 7.77 10.99
N THR A 143 -18.69 8.40 11.39
CA THR A 143 -17.82 7.89 12.45
C THR A 143 -17.92 8.69 13.74
N GLY A 144 -18.46 9.91 13.71
CA GLY A 144 -18.43 10.83 14.86
C GLY A 144 -17.02 11.30 15.24
N HIS A 145 -16.04 11.12 14.35
CA HIS A 145 -14.65 11.52 14.54
C HIS A 145 -14.30 12.67 13.60
N THR A 146 -13.34 13.50 13.97
CA THR A 146 -12.83 14.55 13.09
C THR A 146 -11.80 13.96 12.12
N TRP A 147 -11.87 14.36 10.86
CA TRP A 147 -10.94 13.90 9.81
C TRP A 147 -10.23 15.06 9.15
N GLN A 148 -9.00 14.84 8.71
CA GLN A 148 -8.23 15.83 7.96
C GLN A 148 -7.56 15.20 6.76
N TRP A 149 -7.31 16.04 5.75
CA TRP A 149 -6.66 15.69 4.50
C TRP A 149 -5.53 16.69 4.24
N SER A 150 -4.34 16.16 3.99
CA SER A 150 -3.15 16.93 3.62
C SER A 150 -2.68 16.41 2.27
N VAL A 151 -2.57 17.30 1.30
CA VAL A 151 -2.08 16.98 -0.04
C VAL A 151 -0.78 17.72 -0.29
N GLN A 152 0.12 17.06 -1.00
CA GLN A 152 1.36 17.65 -1.44
C GLN A 152 1.13 18.94 -2.24
N GLU A 153 1.89 20.01 -1.94
CA GLU A 153 1.60 21.36 -2.44
C GLU A 153 2.17 21.68 -3.83
N CYS A 154 3.26 21.02 -4.25
CA CYS A 154 3.84 21.29 -5.56
C CYS A 154 3.17 20.49 -6.68
N GLY A 155 3.39 20.94 -7.92
CA GLY A 155 2.83 20.33 -9.12
C GLY A 155 1.81 21.24 -9.79
N GLN A 156 1.32 20.82 -10.95
CA GLN A 156 0.20 21.50 -11.60
C GLN A 156 -1.12 20.96 -11.02
N PRO A 157 -2.18 21.78 -10.86
CA PRO A 157 -3.40 21.34 -10.20
C PRO A 157 -4.12 20.13 -10.82
N ASP A 158 -3.94 19.93 -12.12
CA ASP A 158 -4.46 18.83 -12.93
C ASP A 158 -3.49 17.62 -13.00
N GLY A 159 -2.33 17.72 -12.38
CA GLY A 159 -1.39 16.62 -12.18
C GLY A 159 -1.75 15.75 -10.98
N HIS A 160 -1.12 14.57 -10.92
CA HIS A 160 -1.28 13.64 -9.80
C HIS A 160 -0.47 14.10 -8.59
N HIS A 161 -1.10 14.12 -7.43
CA HIS A 161 -0.47 14.39 -6.14
C HIS A 161 -0.62 13.17 -5.23
N VAL A 162 0.20 13.14 -4.19
CA VAL A 162 0.07 12.23 -3.05
C VAL A 162 -0.48 13.04 -1.89
N GLY A 163 -1.34 12.44 -1.07
CA GLY A 163 -1.76 13.05 0.18
C GLY A 163 -2.03 12.01 1.26
N ILE A 164 -2.31 12.48 2.46
CA ILE A 164 -2.59 11.68 3.64
C ILE A 164 -3.94 12.12 4.22
N LEU A 165 -4.86 11.18 4.33
CA LEU A 165 -6.14 11.28 5.02
C LEU A 165 -5.97 10.65 6.40
N TRP A 166 -6.42 11.30 7.47
CA TRP A 166 -6.33 10.68 8.81
C TRP A 166 -7.47 11.05 9.74
N ASN A 167 -7.70 10.15 10.70
CA ASN A 167 -8.63 10.32 11.80
C ASN A 167 -7.95 11.12 12.93
N VAL A 168 -8.28 12.41 13.02
CA VAL A 168 -7.72 13.35 14.01
C VAL A 168 -8.10 12.95 15.43
N SER A 169 -9.18 12.19 15.63
CA SER A 169 -9.53 11.70 16.97
C SER A 169 -8.58 10.61 17.48
N ARG A 170 -7.78 9.99 16.61
CA ARG A 170 -6.85 8.90 16.98
C ARG A 170 -5.38 9.23 16.78
N VAL A 171 -5.06 10.02 15.77
CA VAL A 171 -3.67 10.35 15.40
C VAL A 171 -3.53 11.85 15.15
N THR A 172 -2.42 12.42 15.61
CA THR A 172 -1.94 13.74 15.17
C THR A 172 -0.89 13.54 14.08
N LEU A 173 -1.07 14.19 12.93
CA LEU A 173 -0.04 14.29 11.91
C LEU A 173 0.58 15.68 11.92
N SER A 174 1.90 15.76 11.85
CA SER A 174 2.66 17.02 11.88
C SER A 174 3.86 16.98 10.94
N ALA A 175 4.64 18.08 10.91
CA ALA A 175 5.89 18.19 10.16
C ALA A 175 5.80 17.83 8.67
N PHE A 176 4.70 18.19 7.99
CA PHE A 176 4.50 17.84 6.59
C PHE A 176 5.64 18.35 5.68
N GLN A 177 6.19 17.47 4.84
CA GLN A 177 7.25 17.83 3.88
C GLN A 177 7.10 17.11 2.54
N SER A 178 7.52 17.79 1.46
CA SER A 178 7.74 17.16 0.16
C SER A 178 9.18 16.66 0.06
N LEU A 179 9.38 15.34 0.17
CA LEU A 179 10.68 14.68 0.09
C LEU A 179 11.17 14.64 -1.38
N TRP A 180 11.72 15.77 -1.83
CA TRP A 180 12.16 15.98 -3.22
C TRP A 180 13.13 14.92 -3.73
N SER A 181 13.96 14.34 -2.86
CA SER A 181 14.93 13.30 -3.22
C SER A 181 14.25 12.08 -3.84
N LEU A 182 13.02 11.76 -3.42
CA LEU A 182 12.22 10.65 -3.96
C LEU A 182 11.58 10.94 -5.32
N ASN A 183 11.68 12.17 -5.83
CA ASN A 183 11.47 12.46 -7.24
C ASN A 183 12.78 12.24 -8.01
N SER A 184 12.78 11.24 -8.91
CA SER A 184 13.95 10.87 -9.71
C SER A 184 14.47 11.98 -10.64
N LYS A 185 13.66 12.99 -10.96
CA LYS A 185 14.03 14.15 -11.77
C LYS A 185 14.44 15.35 -10.94
N ALA A 186 13.99 15.46 -9.69
CA ALA A 186 14.31 16.59 -8.84
C ALA A 186 15.81 16.62 -8.47
N THR A 187 16.35 17.83 -8.53
CA THR A 187 17.75 18.14 -8.18
C THR A 187 17.88 18.98 -6.90
N SER A 188 16.79 19.57 -6.41
CA SER A 188 16.75 20.31 -5.14
C SER A 188 15.33 20.41 -4.56
N ALA A 189 15.23 20.83 -3.30
CA ALA A 189 13.98 21.09 -2.61
C ALA A 189 13.15 22.25 -3.21
N HIS A 190 13.76 23.16 -3.97
CA HIS A 190 13.06 24.31 -4.56
C HIS A 190 12.10 23.92 -5.69
N ASN A 191 12.28 22.73 -6.28
CA ASN A 191 11.38 22.20 -7.31
C ASN A 191 11.11 20.70 -7.07
N PRO A 192 10.36 20.35 -6.00
CA PRO A 192 10.18 18.96 -5.61
C PRO A 192 9.43 18.14 -6.67
N CYS A 193 8.61 18.80 -7.50
CA CYS A 193 7.79 18.20 -8.55
C CYS A 193 8.42 18.29 -9.95
N GLU A 194 9.74 18.42 -10.02
CA GLU A 194 10.48 18.58 -11.28
C GLU A 194 10.10 17.50 -12.31
N GLY A 195 9.85 17.96 -13.54
CA GLY A 195 9.50 17.11 -14.68
C GLY A 195 8.21 16.31 -14.53
N GLY A 196 7.28 16.80 -13.69
CA GLY A 196 5.93 16.24 -13.49
C GLY A 196 5.90 14.95 -12.67
N LEU A 197 6.99 14.61 -11.98
CA LEU A 197 7.03 13.47 -11.07
C LEU A 197 6.76 13.92 -9.64
N ARG A 198 6.30 12.98 -8.82
CA ARG A 198 5.89 13.26 -7.44
C ARG A 198 7.08 12.96 -6.52
N PRO A 199 7.45 13.87 -5.61
CA PRO A 199 8.28 13.55 -4.46
C PRO A 199 7.52 12.65 -3.47
N GLY A 200 8.17 12.26 -2.38
CA GLY A 200 7.44 11.67 -1.24
C GLY A 200 6.65 12.73 -0.48
N HIS A 201 5.48 12.35 0.06
CA HIS A 201 4.72 13.19 0.98
C HIS A 201 4.89 12.66 2.40
N TYR A 202 5.60 13.41 3.23
CA TYR A 202 5.99 13.02 4.58
C TYR A 202 5.08 13.64 5.63
N ALA A 203 4.86 12.92 6.74
CA ALA A 203 4.38 13.46 8.02
C ALA A 203 4.92 12.64 9.20
N ARG A 204 5.10 13.29 10.36
CA ARG A 204 5.28 12.60 11.64
C ARG A 204 3.90 12.21 12.18
N ALA A 205 3.70 10.95 12.52
CA ALA A 205 2.49 10.45 13.15
C ALA A 205 2.71 10.27 14.65
N GLN A 206 1.76 10.73 15.46
CA GLN A 206 1.70 10.42 16.89
C GLN A 206 0.29 10.01 17.27
N SER A 207 0.16 8.85 17.92
CA SER A 207 -1.07 8.44 18.56
C SER A 207 -1.53 9.45 19.62
N LYS A 208 -2.86 9.62 19.74
CA LYS A 208 -3.45 10.36 20.86
C LYS A 208 -3.58 9.55 22.15
N ARG A 209 -3.26 8.25 22.11
CA ARG A 209 -3.16 7.40 23.31
C ARG A 209 -1.82 7.65 24.01
N GLN A 210 -1.80 7.46 25.34
CA GLN A 210 -0.59 7.63 26.16
C GLN A 210 -0.38 6.39 27.06
N PRO A 211 0.76 5.68 26.96
CA PRO A 211 1.69 5.71 25.83
C PRO A 211 1.00 5.21 24.55
N GLY A 212 1.50 5.61 23.38
CA GLY A 212 0.93 5.22 22.10
C GLY A 212 1.90 5.50 20.95
N ALA A 213 1.86 4.65 19.93
CA ALA A 213 2.83 4.65 18.84
C ALA A 213 3.00 6.01 18.16
N ASP A 214 4.22 6.26 17.75
CA ASP A 214 4.65 7.29 16.83
C ASP A 214 5.60 6.71 15.80
N PHE A 215 5.64 7.36 14.64
CA PHE A 215 6.39 6.87 13.48
C PHE A 215 6.37 7.92 12.39
N HIS A 216 7.29 7.78 11.44
CA HIS A 216 7.37 8.56 10.23
C HIS A 216 6.56 7.91 9.11
N VAL A 217 5.62 8.65 8.51
CA VAL A 217 4.81 8.18 7.37
C VAL A 217 5.28 8.87 6.10
N ILE A 218 5.62 8.08 5.08
CA ILE A 218 6.00 8.59 3.76
C ILE A 218 5.10 7.97 2.69
N GLY A 219 4.28 8.82 2.08
CA GLY A 219 3.49 8.46 0.91
C GLY A 219 4.27 8.55 -0.38
N LEU A 220 4.19 7.53 -1.24
CA LEU A 220 4.81 7.53 -2.56
C LEU A 220 3.84 7.25 -3.71
N HIS A 221 4.17 7.84 -4.86
CA HIS A 221 3.63 7.40 -6.14
C HIS A 221 4.78 7.50 -7.14
N LEU A 222 5.36 6.36 -7.55
CA LEU A 222 6.55 6.35 -8.41
C LEU A 222 6.19 6.34 -9.90
N LYS A 223 7.20 6.49 -10.77
CA LYS A 223 6.96 6.63 -12.21
C LYS A 223 6.23 5.40 -12.78
N SER A 224 5.00 5.61 -13.25
CA SER A 224 4.25 4.64 -14.05
C SER A 224 4.84 4.44 -15.45
N GLY A 225 4.63 3.24 -15.99
CA GLY A 225 4.92 2.86 -17.36
C GLY A 225 5.78 1.60 -17.44
N PRO A 226 5.51 0.71 -18.41
CA PRO A 226 6.26 -0.53 -18.60
C PRO A 226 7.44 -0.33 -19.56
N THR A 227 8.31 0.67 -19.30
CA THR A 227 9.48 0.98 -20.15
C THR A 227 10.77 0.96 -19.33
N VAL A 228 11.90 0.74 -20.00
CA VAL A 228 13.23 0.79 -19.35
C VAL A 228 13.45 2.13 -18.64
N PHE A 229 13.13 3.25 -19.28
CA PHE A 229 13.24 4.57 -18.67
C PHE A 229 12.35 4.75 -17.42
N ALA A 230 11.16 4.13 -17.40
CA ALA A 230 10.29 4.16 -16.23
C ALA A 230 10.86 3.32 -15.08
N VAL A 231 11.41 2.13 -15.39
CA VAL A 231 12.15 1.31 -14.41
C VAL A 231 13.32 2.10 -13.83
N GLU A 232 14.17 2.72 -14.66
CA GLU A 232 15.31 3.53 -14.22
C GLU A 232 14.88 4.69 -13.32
N ALA A 233 13.78 5.37 -13.64
CA ALA A 233 13.23 6.44 -12.81
C ALA A 233 12.80 5.91 -11.43
N ARG A 234 12.11 4.77 -11.36
CA ARG A 234 11.74 4.12 -10.09
C ARG A 234 12.97 3.71 -9.29
N GLN A 235 13.95 3.06 -9.91
CA GLN A 235 15.20 2.68 -9.26
C GLN A 235 15.95 3.89 -8.71
N LYS A 236 16.02 5.00 -9.45
CA LYS A 236 16.68 6.23 -8.98
C LYS A 236 15.97 6.84 -7.76
N ALA A 237 14.64 6.76 -7.69
CA ALA A 237 13.90 7.18 -6.50
C ALA A 237 14.21 6.26 -5.30
N LEU A 238 14.16 4.94 -5.50
CA LEU A 238 14.48 3.95 -4.46
C LEU A 238 15.93 4.06 -3.95
N ASN A 239 16.87 4.44 -4.82
CA ASN A 239 18.27 4.66 -4.46
C ASN A 239 18.50 5.88 -3.56
N ARG A 240 17.45 6.67 -3.29
CA ARG A 240 17.53 7.90 -2.51
C ARG A 240 16.70 7.81 -1.22
N ILE A 241 16.23 6.63 -0.84
CA ILE A 241 15.49 6.43 0.42
C ILE A 241 16.37 6.84 1.60
N ASP A 242 17.62 6.36 1.70
CA ASP A 242 18.57 6.78 2.75
C ASP A 242 18.64 8.30 2.92
N THR A 243 18.82 9.02 1.79
CA THR A 243 18.88 10.49 1.80
C THR A 243 17.56 11.13 2.21
N ALA A 244 16.43 10.51 1.87
CA ALA A 244 15.11 11.03 2.19
C ALA A 244 14.74 10.86 3.66
N VAL A 245 15.16 9.75 4.28
CA VAL A 245 14.78 9.41 5.66
C VAL A 245 15.78 9.87 6.71
N ALA A 246 17.07 10.01 6.35
CA ALA A 246 18.14 10.38 7.28
C ALA A 246 17.83 11.57 8.22
N PRO A 247 17.17 12.67 7.77
CA PRO A 247 16.84 13.78 8.67
C PRO A 247 15.89 13.44 9.81
N PHE A 248 15.19 12.30 9.74
CA PHE A 248 14.16 11.90 10.70
C PHE A 248 14.62 10.82 11.67
N LEU A 249 15.64 10.04 11.29
CA LEU A 249 16.11 8.88 12.07
C LEU A 249 16.75 9.25 13.42
N GLU A 250 17.13 10.52 13.63
CA GLU A 250 17.57 10.98 14.96
C GLU A 250 16.41 11.23 15.92
N GLU A 251 15.19 11.43 15.40
CA GLU A 251 13.99 11.61 16.19
C GLU A 251 13.37 10.26 16.57
N ASP A 252 13.29 9.35 15.60
CA ASP A 252 12.74 7.99 15.74
C ASP A 252 13.10 7.16 14.48
N GLU A 253 13.39 5.87 14.68
CA GLU A 253 13.77 4.93 13.61
C GLU A 253 12.55 4.25 12.94
N ASP A 254 11.35 4.41 13.51
CA ASP A 254 10.10 3.90 12.99
C ASP A 254 9.66 4.64 11.74
N VAL A 255 9.84 3.99 10.59
CA VAL A 255 9.49 4.55 9.30
C VAL A 255 8.61 3.58 8.52
N ILE A 256 7.44 4.07 8.10
CA ILE A 256 6.56 3.38 7.14
C ILE A 256 6.51 4.18 5.84
N ILE A 257 6.93 3.54 4.75
CA ILE A 257 6.82 4.07 3.38
C ILE A 257 5.77 3.26 2.63
N LEU A 258 4.75 3.90 2.08
CA LEU A 258 3.66 3.20 1.41
C LEU A 258 3.10 3.96 0.22
N GLY A 259 2.63 3.22 -0.78
CA GLY A 259 2.17 3.82 -2.02
C GLY A 259 2.21 2.92 -3.24
N ASP A 260 1.68 3.43 -4.35
CA ASP A 260 1.85 2.83 -5.67
C ASP A 260 3.28 3.06 -6.19
N LEU A 261 4.13 2.04 -6.03
CA LEU A 261 5.50 2.06 -6.53
C LEU A 261 5.59 1.70 -8.00
N ASN A 262 4.49 1.33 -8.66
CA ASN A 262 4.43 0.99 -10.09
C ASN A 262 5.47 -0.06 -10.50
N VAL A 263 5.63 -1.15 -9.71
CA VAL A 263 6.51 -2.28 -10.06
C VAL A 263 5.90 -3.09 -11.22
N MET A 264 6.06 -2.56 -12.43
CA MET A 264 5.44 -3.05 -13.67
C MET A 264 6.43 -3.76 -14.61
N GLY A 265 7.74 -3.65 -14.35
CA GLY A 265 8.78 -4.09 -15.28
C GLY A 265 8.91 -3.19 -16.51
N ALA A 266 9.52 -3.75 -17.55
CA ALA A 266 9.80 -3.11 -18.85
C ALA A 266 8.98 -3.75 -19.99
N GLY A 267 7.71 -4.08 -19.72
CA GLY A 267 6.78 -4.59 -20.74
C GLY A 267 6.44 -6.07 -20.63
N ASP A 268 7.08 -6.80 -19.70
CA ASP A 268 6.91 -8.24 -19.56
C ASP A 268 7.03 -8.72 -18.10
N ARG A 269 6.53 -9.94 -17.84
CA ARG A 269 6.51 -10.54 -16.49
C ARG A 269 7.89 -10.92 -15.95
N HIS A 270 8.88 -11.15 -16.81
CA HIS A 270 10.23 -11.45 -16.34
C HIS A 270 10.91 -10.18 -15.83
N SER A 271 10.81 -9.07 -16.57
CA SER A 271 11.33 -7.78 -16.12
C SER A 271 10.61 -7.27 -14.86
N GLN A 272 9.29 -7.45 -14.75
CA GLN A 272 8.54 -7.12 -13.53
C GLN A 272 9.04 -7.91 -12.30
N ARG A 273 9.22 -9.23 -12.43
CA ARG A 273 9.78 -10.07 -11.34
C ARG A 273 11.20 -9.66 -10.95
N SER A 274 12.02 -9.30 -11.94
CA SER A 274 13.37 -8.79 -11.71
C SER A 274 13.36 -7.43 -11.00
N GLU A 275 12.42 -6.55 -11.35
CA GLU A 275 12.24 -5.27 -10.68
C GLU A 275 11.78 -5.44 -9.22
N LEU A 276 10.81 -6.30 -8.96
CA LEU A 276 10.38 -6.62 -7.57
C LEU A 276 11.54 -7.17 -6.74
N LYS A 277 12.36 -8.06 -7.33
CA LYS A 277 13.57 -8.58 -6.68
C LYS A 277 14.60 -7.48 -6.42
N TYR A 278 14.74 -6.53 -7.34
CA TYR A 278 15.62 -5.37 -7.17
C TYR A 278 15.12 -4.47 -6.02
N LEU A 279 13.83 -4.10 -6.03
CA LEU A 279 13.19 -3.30 -4.98
C LEU A 279 13.53 -3.87 -3.60
N ARG A 280 13.15 -5.12 -3.35
CA ARG A 280 13.36 -5.81 -2.06
C ARG A 280 14.82 -5.84 -1.64
N ARG A 281 15.73 -6.13 -2.57
CA ARG A 281 17.18 -6.16 -2.28
C ARG A 281 17.75 -4.79 -2.00
N LYS A 282 17.21 -3.74 -2.62
CA LYS A 282 17.67 -2.38 -2.44
C LYS A 282 17.18 -1.84 -1.10
N VAL A 283 15.87 -1.87 -0.87
CA VAL A 283 15.25 -1.33 0.36
C VAL A 283 15.74 -2.04 1.63
N ALA A 284 16.01 -3.35 1.55
CA ALA A 284 16.57 -4.10 2.68
C ALA A 284 18.02 -3.74 3.04
N LYS A 285 18.72 -2.96 2.20
CA LYS A 285 20.10 -2.50 2.40
C LYS A 285 20.22 -1.00 2.68
N GLU A 286 19.10 -0.28 2.65
CA GLU A 286 19.03 1.09 3.14
C GLU A 286 19.33 1.13 4.65
N MET A 287 19.47 2.32 5.22
CA MET A 287 19.54 2.59 6.65
C MET A 287 18.27 3.35 7.06
N PRO A 288 17.43 2.82 7.97
CA PRO A 288 17.63 1.64 8.84
C PRO A 288 17.45 0.29 8.10
N GLY A 289 16.95 0.33 6.87
CA GLY A 289 16.67 -0.85 6.06
C GLY A 289 15.24 -1.30 6.26
N PHE A 290 14.62 -1.75 5.17
CA PHE A 290 13.17 -1.93 5.12
C PHE A 290 12.79 -3.34 4.68
N ASP A 291 11.72 -3.85 5.28
CA ASP A 291 10.97 -5.01 4.80
C ASP A 291 9.81 -4.57 3.91
N ASP A 292 9.74 -5.14 2.71
CA ASP A 292 8.61 -4.99 1.77
C ASP A 292 7.54 -6.03 2.10
N LEU A 293 6.50 -5.60 2.84
CA LEU A 293 5.47 -6.49 3.34
C LEU A 293 4.68 -7.09 2.18
N ILE A 294 4.56 -8.41 2.19
CA ILE A 294 3.89 -9.15 1.11
C ILE A 294 2.38 -8.91 1.19
N PRO A 295 1.73 -8.44 0.10
CA PRO A 295 0.29 -8.25 0.09
C PRO A 295 -0.44 -9.60 0.07
N GLU A 296 -1.55 -9.66 0.80
CA GLU A 296 -2.43 -10.82 0.87
C GLU A 296 -3.88 -10.42 0.57
N PRO A 297 -4.46 -10.86 -0.57
CA PRO A 297 -3.81 -11.64 -1.63
C PRO A 297 -2.74 -10.85 -2.42
N GLY A 298 -1.93 -11.56 -3.20
CA GLY A 298 -0.69 -11.06 -3.83
C GLY A 298 -0.83 -10.04 -4.98
N CYS A 299 -1.89 -9.24 -5.03
CA CYS A 299 -2.12 -8.19 -6.02
C CYS A 299 -2.90 -7.04 -5.40
N SER A 300 -2.61 -5.82 -5.84
CA SER A 300 -3.26 -4.59 -5.40
C SER A 300 -3.90 -3.83 -6.54
N HIS A 301 -3.75 -4.31 -7.78
CA HIS A 301 -4.20 -3.63 -9.00
C HIS A 301 -4.73 -4.63 -10.03
N TYR A 302 -5.64 -4.20 -10.89
CA TYR A 302 -6.00 -4.94 -12.10
C TYR A 302 -5.73 -4.16 -13.38
N PHE A 303 -5.10 -4.83 -14.36
CA PHE A 303 -5.00 -4.33 -15.73
C PHE A 303 -5.32 -5.43 -16.74
N ARG A 304 -6.22 -5.14 -17.68
CA ARG A 304 -6.65 -6.11 -18.71
C ARG A 304 -7.10 -7.46 -18.11
N GLY A 305 -7.79 -7.37 -16.98
CA GLY A 305 -8.32 -8.47 -16.20
C GLY A 305 -7.28 -9.28 -15.44
N ARG A 306 -6.01 -8.86 -15.38
CA ARG A 306 -4.95 -9.54 -14.61
C ARG A 306 -4.64 -8.75 -13.35
N GLY A 307 -4.54 -9.45 -12.22
CA GLY A 307 -4.06 -8.87 -10.98
C GLY A 307 -2.54 -8.70 -11.02
N ASP A 308 -2.05 -7.54 -10.56
CA ASP A 308 -0.64 -7.21 -10.41
C ASP A 308 -0.40 -6.56 -9.03
N TRP A 309 0.84 -6.64 -8.55
CA TRP A 309 1.26 -6.00 -7.29
C TRP A 309 2.02 -4.72 -7.61
N LEU A 310 1.35 -3.58 -7.39
CA LEU A 310 1.91 -2.24 -7.64
C LEU A 310 2.01 -1.38 -6.38
N ASP A 311 1.18 -1.65 -5.38
CA ASP A 311 1.09 -0.91 -4.13
C ASP A 311 1.86 -1.65 -3.04
N HIS A 312 2.83 -0.98 -2.42
CA HIS A 312 3.75 -1.56 -1.45
C HIS A 312 3.63 -0.88 -0.10
N VAL A 313 4.02 -1.63 0.94
CA VAL A 313 4.27 -1.11 2.29
C VAL A 313 5.68 -1.56 2.68
N LEU A 314 6.58 -0.60 2.80
CA LEU A 314 7.93 -0.78 3.28
C LEU A 314 7.98 -0.31 4.73
N VAL A 315 8.45 -1.16 5.64
CA VAL A 315 8.55 -0.84 7.06
C VAL A 315 10.00 -0.99 7.51
N ALA A 316 10.48 -0.04 8.31
CA ALA A 316 11.78 -0.15 8.98
C ALA A 316 11.86 -1.50 9.71
N LYS A 317 12.99 -2.22 9.56
CA LYS A 317 13.13 -3.59 10.09
C LYS A 317 13.02 -3.66 11.61
N ASP A 318 13.45 -2.61 12.27
CA ASP A 318 13.55 -2.53 13.72
C ASP A 318 12.28 -1.91 14.36
N MET A 319 11.25 -1.60 13.55
CA MET A 319 9.93 -1.16 14.04
C MET A 319 9.16 -2.32 14.69
N ASP A 320 9.17 -2.36 16.02
CA ASP A 320 8.60 -3.43 16.84
C ASP A 320 7.06 -3.36 16.98
N GLU A 321 6.48 -2.21 16.63
CA GLU A 321 5.07 -1.86 16.63
C GLU A 321 4.29 -2.69 15.61
N MET A 322 4.97 -3.23 14.59
CA MET A 322 4.32 -3.98 13.53
C MET A 322 3.68 -5.28 14.05
N ARG A 323 2.34 -5.38 13.98
CA ARG A 323 1.61 -6.60 14.35
C ARG A 323 1.68 -7.68 13.29
N THR A 324 1.85 -7.27 12.03
CA THR A 324 1.77 -8.15 10.87
C THR A 324 3.06 -8.13 10.08
N ARG A 325 3.43 -9.30 9.53
CA ARG A 325 4.55 -9.45 8.58
C ARG A 325 4.08 -9.47 7.12
N SER A 326 2.77 -9.37 6.91
CA SER A 326 2.11 -9.20 5.61
C SER A 326 1.23 -7.96 5.64
N ALA A 327 0.85 -7.48 4.46
CA ALA A 327 -0.11 -6.39 4.29
C ALA A 327 -1.43 -6.96 3.76
N ARG A 328 -2.55 -6.60 4.37
CA ARG A 328 -3.88 -7.02 3.92
C ARG A 328 -4.27 -6.21 2.69
N VAL A 329 -4.56 -6.87 1.58
CA VAL A 329 -5.30 -6.25 0.48
C VAL A 329 -6.79 -6.44 0.73
N THR A 330 -7.55 -5.36 0.63
CA THR A 330 -9.02 -5.40 0.59
C THR A 330 -9.52 -5.01 -0.80
N GLY A 331 -10.83 -4.90 -1.01
CA GLY A 331 -11.36 -4.51 -2.31
C GLY A 331 -11.79 -5.68 -3.17
N TYR A 332 -12.16 -5.36 -4.40
CA TYR A 332 -12.44 -6.39 -5.39
C TYR A 332 -11.19 -7.24 -5.72
N CYS A 333 -9.97 -6.79 -5.39
CA CYS A 333 -8.77 -7.61 -5.46
C CYS A 333 -8.80 -8.77 -4.47
N ALA A 334 -9.23 -8.51 -3.23
CA ALA A 334 -9.47 -9.53 -2.21
C ALA A 334 -10.59 -10.48 -2.63
N VAL A 335 -11.73 -9.92 -3.08
CA VAL A 335 -12.89 -10.70 -3.53
C VAL A 335 -12.55 -11.61 -4.72
N ALA A 336 -11.78 -11.11 -5.68
CA ALA A 336 -11.34 -11.91 -6.84
C ALA A 336 -10.20 -12.89 -6.49
N GLY A 337 -9.48 -12.67 -5.38
CA GLY A 337 -8.33 -13.48 -4.97
C GLY A 337 -7.19 -13.45 -6.00
N CYS A 338 -6.96 -12.30 -6.64
CA CYS A 338 -5.98 -12.13 -7.72
C CYS A 338 -6.17 -13.03 -8.97
N ARG A 339 -7.34 -13.67 -9.09
CA ARG A 339 -7.69 -14.47 -10.27
C ARG A 339 -8.05 -13.56 -11.44
N ARG A 340 -7.82 -14.05 -12.65
CA ARG A 340 -8.15 -13.30 -13.87
C ARG A 340 -9.64 -12.96 -13.89
N ILE A 341 -9.96 -11.67 -13.95
CA ILE A 341 -11.32 -11.17 -14.21
C ILE A 341 -11.61 -11.31 -15.70
N LYS A 342 -12.73 -11.94 -16.04
CA LYS A 342 -13.21 -12.13 -17.42
C LYS A 342 -14.54 -11.41 -17.58
N GLY A 343 -14.76 -10.77 -18.72
CA GLY A 343 -15.99 -10.02 -18.98
C GLY A 343 -15.95 -8.60 -18.40
N GLU A 344 -17.08 -8.14 -17.88
CA GLU A 344 -17.18 -6.82 -17.26
C GLU A 344 -16.37 -6.74 -15.97
N TYR A 345 -15.71 -5.60 -15.77
CA TYR A 345 -15.01 -5.33 -14.51
C TYR A 345 -16.02 -5.09 -13.37
N PRO A 346 -15.67 -5.43 -12.12
CA PRO A 346 -16.47 -5.07 -10.95
C PRO A 346 -16.81 -3.58 -10.92
N SER A 347 -17.99 -3.20 -10.43
CA SER A 347 -18.38 -1.79 -10.36
C SER A 347 -17.41 -0.94 -9.53
N ALA A 348 -16.78 -1.52 -8.50
CA ALA A 348 -15.73 -0.84 -7.72
C ALA A 348 -14.49 -0.50 -8.56
N TYR A 349 -14.09 -1.35 -9.51
CA TYR A 349 -13.00 -1.05 -10.46
C TYR A 349 -13.29 0.20 -11.30
N GLN A 350 -14.56 0.35 -11.70
CA GLN A 350 -14.99 1.43 -12.57
C GLN A 350 -15.21 2.74 -11.81
N ARG A 351 -15.83 2.66 -10.62
CA ARG A 351 -16.36 3.81 -9.88
C ARG A 351 -15.54 4.20 -8.67
N LEU A 352 -14.60 3.39 -8.22
CA LEU A 352 -13.68 3.72 -7.11
C LEU A 352 -12.26 3.85 -7.65
N SER A 353 -11.63 2.74 -8.06
CA SER A 353 -10.27 2.73 -8.61
C SER A 353 -9.93 1.39 -9.26
N ASP A 354 -9.00 1.37 -10.21
CA ASP A 354 -8.33 0.13 -10.69
C ASP A 354 -7.28 -0.42 -9.72
N HIS A 355 -7.01 0.31 -8.63
CA HIS A 355 -6.27 -0.19 -7.47
C HIS A 355 -7.19 -0.53 -6.31
N CYS A 356 -6.65 -1.33 -5.41
CA CYS A 356 -7.29 -1.81 -4.19
C CYS A 356 -6.47 -1.35 -2.97
N PRO A 357 -7.12 -1.01 -1.84
CA PRO A 357 -6.41 -0.58 -0.66
C PRO A 357 -5.50 -1.68 -0.09
N VAL A 358 -4.30 -1.29 0.34
CA VAL A 358 -3.33 -2.14 1.04
C VAL A 358 -3.17 -1.61 2.46
N ILE A 359 -3.43 -2.46 3.44
CA ILE A 359 -3.61 -2.10 4.84
C ILE A 359 -2.66 -2.89 5.73
N VAL A 360 -2.11 -2.23 6.73
CA VAL A 360 -1.34 -2.84 7.83
C VAL A 360 -1.92 -2.40 9.17
N GLU A 361 -1.62 -3.18 10.20
CA GLU A 361 -1.99 -2.90 11.57
C GLU A 361 -0.73 -2.80 12.42
N ILE A 362 -0.65 -1.74 13.21
CA ILE A 362 0.43 -1.49 14.17
C ILE A 362 -0.15 -1.47 15.58
N ASP A 363 0.61 -1.97 16.53
CA ASP A 363 0.33 -1.83 17.95
C ASP A 363 0.31 -0.33 18.28
N ASN A 364 -0.75 0.12 18.93
CA ASN A 364 -0.88 1.49 19.41
C ASN A 364 -0.22 1.61 20.79
N LEU A 365 1.08 1.38 20.79
CA LEU A 365 2.00 1.44 21.91
C LEU A 365 3.36 1.85 21.34
N ASP A 366 4.04 2.72 22.05
CA ASP A 366 5.43 3.14 21.80
C ASP A 366 6.36 2.11 22.49
N LYS A 367 7.27 1.48 21.73
CA LYS A 367 8.07 0.32 22.16
C LYS A 367 9.58 0.56 22.18
N ASP A 368 10.07 1.72 21.77
CA ASP A 368 11.51 2.05 21.76
C ASP A 368 11.99 3.00 22.88
#